data_AF-A0A3C2CK33-F1
#
_entry.id   AF-A0A3C2CK33-F1
#
_cell.length_a   1.000
_cell.length_b   1.000
_cell.length_c   1.000
_cell.angle_alpha   90.00
_cell.angle_beta   90.00
_cell.angle_gamma   90.00
#
_symmetry.space_group_name_H-M   'P 1'
#
loop_
_entity.id
_entity.type
_entity.pdbx_description
1 polymer ?
#
loop_
_entity_poly.entity_id
_entity_poly.type
_entity_poly.pdbx_seq_one_letter_code
_entity_poly.pdbx_strand_id
1 'polypeptide(L)'
;MFHKTRQKFTVLFAALAATCLLVVPGCGDDSSSDTTEALSTTTVALATTTTVTPTTTVAPEPVEKPLIVVTTNILGDVVGKAVGDLFDVETIMPPGADPHVFQASAKQVDRMMKADLLVVNGANFEEGLLDVIKGAESDGVKVFEAIDSVDPLEDNDKEEGHD
;
A
#
# COMPACT_ATOMS: atom_id res chain seq x y z
N MET A 1 -2.02 26.43 15.11
CA MET A 1 -1.26 25.96 13.93
C MET A 1 -1.78 24.64 13.32
N PHE A 2 -2.73 23.95 13.95
CA PHE A 2 -3.26 22.62 13.58
C PHE A 2 -4.14 22.49 12.33
N HIS A 3 -4.40 23.58 11.58
CA HIS A 3 -5.26 23.51 10.39
C HIS A 3 -4.51 23.16 9.10
N LYS A 4 -3.18 23.35 9.05
CA LYS A 4 -2.41 23.25 7.80
C LYS A 4 -2.05 21.82 7.40
N THR A 5 -1.98 20.90 8.38
CA THR A 5 -1.60 19.50 8.15
C THR A 5 -2.77 18.64 7.69
N ARG A 6 -4.00 18.94 8.13
CA ARG A 6 -5.22 18.22 7.71
C ARG A 6 -5.58 18.49 6.24
N GLN A 7 -5.26 19.67 5.71
CA GLN A 7 -5.51 20.00 4.30
C GLN A 7 -4.69 19.17 3.30
N LYS A 8 -3.45 18.79 3.64
CA LYS A 8 -2.59 18.04 2.71
C LYS A 8 -3.06 16.59 2.51
N PHE A 9 -3.59 15.96 3.55
CA PHE A 9 -4.16 14.60 3.47
C PHE A 9 -5.52 14.56 2.76
N THR A 10 -6.40 15.55 2.98
CA THR A 10 -7.73 15.57 2.34
C THR A 10 -7.68 15.91 0.85
N VAL A 11 -6.75 16.78 0.41
CA VAL A 11 -6.66 17.17 -1.01
C VAL A 11 -6.17 16.02 -1.91
N LEU A 12 -5.30 15.15 -1.39
CA LEU A 12 -4.84 13.97 -2.12
C LEU A 12 -5.95 12.90 -2.28
N PHE A 13 -6.83 12.76 -1.29
CA PHE A 13 -7.98 11.85 -1.34
C PHE A 13 -9.12 12.36 -2.24
N ALA A 14 -9.36 13.68 -2.29
CA ALA A 14 -10.46 14.24 -3.08
C ALA A 14 -10.19 14.23 -4.60
N ALA A 15 -8.93 14.33 -5.03
CA ALA A 15 -8.58 14.36 -6.45
C ALA A 15 -8.75 13.00 -7.16
N LEU A 16 -8.68 11.88 -6.43
CA LEU A 16 -8.79 10.53 -7.02
C LEU A 16 -10.25 10.05 -7.12
N ALA A 17 -11.15 10.57 -6.28
CA ALA A 17 -12.57 10.20 -6.30
C ALA A 17 -13.38 10.88 -7.43
N ALA A 18 -12.86 11.96 -8.03
CA ALA A 18 -13.60 12.77 -9.00
C ALA A 18 -13.53 12.26 -10.46
N THR A 19 -12.73 11.25 -10.76
CA THR A 19 -12.52 10.77 -12.15
C THR A 19 -13.26 9.47 -12.50
N CYS A 20 -14.03 8.89 -11.58
CA CYS A 20 -14.77 7.63 -11.81
C CYS A 20 -16.26 7.79 -12.17
N LEU A 21 -16.79 9.01 -12.32
CA LEU A 21 -18.06 9.20 -13.01
C LEU A 21 -17.76 9.52 -14.47
N LEU A 22 -18.02 8.59 -15.38
CA LEU A 22 -18.52 8.77 -16.75
C LEU A 22 -18.12 7.60 -17.69
N VAL A 23 -18.42 6.35 -17.32
CA VAL A 23 -18.72 5.33 -18.34
C VAL A 23 -19.82 4.42 -17.80
N VAL A 24 -21.06 4.71 -18.16
CA VAL A 24 -22.18 3.75 -18.08
C VAL A 24 -22.51 3.33 -19.52
N PRO A 25 -22.21 2.09 -19.93
CA PRO A 25 -22.97 1.41 -20.95
C PRO A 25 -24.04 0.60 -20.22
N GLY A 26 -25.29 0.99 -20.45
CA GLY A 26 -26.45 0.36 -19.84
C GLY A 26 -26.78 -1.03 -20.38
N CYS A 27 -27.64 -1.66 -19.59
CA CYS A 27 -28.70 -2.63 -19.89
C CYS A 27 -28.33 -4.03 -20.41
N GLY A 28 -28.71 -5.02 -19.61
CA GLY A 28 -28.85 -6.41 -19.99
C GLY A 28 -29.07 -7.31 -18.77
N ASP A 29 -30.08 -7.01 -17.94
CA ASP A 29 -30.59 -7.95 -16.95
C ASP A 29 -31.41 -9.04 -17.66
N ASP A 30 -31.03 -10.30 -17.47
CA ASP A 30 -32.00 -11.36 -17.22
C ASP A 30 -31.42 -12.24 -16.10
N SER A 31 -32.11 -12.20 -14.98
CA SER A 31 -31.70 -12.80 -13.72
C SER A 31 -32.49 -14.08 -13.47
N SER A 32 -31.84 -14.98 -12.73
CA SER A 32 -32.45 -15.96 -11.80
C SER A 32 -32.85 -17.34 -12.34
N SER A 33 -31.93 -18.28 -12.05
CA SER A 33 -32.09 -19.37 -11.09
C SER A 33 -33.00 -20.58 -11.39
N ASP A 34 -32.29 -21.70 -11.47
CA ASP A 34 -32.49 -22.96 -10.73
C ASP A 34 -33.47 -24.03 -11.22
N THR A 35 -32.92 -25.23 -11.03
CA THR A 35 -33.35 -26.62 -11.09
C THR A 35 -34.82 -27.04 -11.27
N THR A 36 -34.94 -28.08 -12.10
CA THR A 36 -35.83 -29.25 -12.03
C THR A 36 -37.34 -29.03 -12.11
N GLU A 37 -37.94 -29.45 -13.22
CA GLU A 37 -38.84 -30.61 -13.33
C GLU A 37 -39.51 -30.66 -14.73
N ALA A 38 -39.85 -31.89 -15.14
CA ALA A 38 -40.88 -32.25 -16.11
C ALA A 38 -40.63 -32.11 -17.63
N LEU A 39 -40.50 -33.31 -18.22
CA LEU A 39 -41.34 -33.84 -19.32
C LEU A 39 -41.12 -33.34 -20.76
N SER A 40 -40.52 -34.25 -21.55
CA SER A 40 -40.83 -34.59 -22.95
C SER A 40 -41.79 -33.68 -23.71
N THR A 41 -41.29 -32.88 -24.66
CA THR A 41 -41.97 -32.63 -25.95
C THR A 41 -40.94 -32.26 -27.01
N THR A 42 -40.91 -33.05 -28.08
CA THR A 42 -40.17 -32.81 -29.31
C THR A 42 -40.63 -31.52 -29.97
N THR A 43 -39.72 -30.57 -30.20
CA THR A 43 -39.95 -29.47 -31.14
C THR A 43 -38.69 -29.15 -31.90
N VAL A 44 -38.80 -29.22 -33.23
CA VAL A 44 -37.76 -28.95 -34.22
C VAL A 44 -37.45 -27.46 -34.20
N ALA A 45 -36.19 -27.07 -33.96
CA ALA A 45 -35.76 -25.68 -34.02
C ALA A 45 -34.53 -25.51 -34.94
N LEU A 46 -34.64 -24.46 -35.74
CA LEU A 46 -33.87 -24.09 -36.92
C LEU A 46 -32.38 -23.90 -36.62
N ALA A 47 -31.51 -24.54 -37.41
CA ALA A 47 -30.07 -24.36 -37.35
C ALA A 47 -29.71 -22.90 -37.68
N THR A 48 -29.48 -22.11 -36.63
CA THR A 48 -28.95 -20.75 -36.76
C THR A 48 -27.46 -20.87 -36.46
N THR A 49 -26.64 -20.74 -37.50
CA THR A 49 -25.18 -20.78 -37.40
C THR A 49 -24.70 -19.53 -36.68
N THR A 50 -24.72 -19.55 -35.35
CA THR A 50 -24.11 -18.51 -34.53
C THR A 50 -22.61 -18.71 -34.59
N THR A 51 -21.93 -17.89 -35.39
CA THR A 51 -20.47 -17.77 -35.39
C THR A 51 -20.04 -17.39 -33.96
N VAL A 52 -19.57 -18.36 -33.19
CA VAL A 52 -18.93 -18.12 -31.89
C VAL A 52 -17.58 -17.48 -32.20
N THR A 53 -17.54 -16.16 -32.16
CA THR A 53 -16.27 -15.42 -32.11
C THR A 53 -15.58 -15.82 -30.81
N PRO A 54 -14.36 -16.40 -30.83
CA PRO A 54 -13.64 -16.65 -29.60
C PRO A 54 -13.31 -15.30 -28.97
N THR A 55 -14.05 -14.95 -27.92
CA THR A 55 -13.67 -13.88 -27.01
C THR A 55 -12.39 -14.32 -26.33
N THR A 56 -11.25 -13.85 -26.82
CA THR A 56 -9.97 -13.95 -26.12
C THR A 56 -10.13 -13.22 -24.79
N THR A 57 -10.33 -13.99 -23.71
CA THR A 57 -10.21 -13.50 -22.34
C THR A 57 -8.76 -13.08 -22.13
N VAL A 58 -8.50 -11.78 -22.26
CA VAL A 58 -7.25 -11.17 -21.83
C VAL A 58 -7.27 -11.22 -20.29
N ALA A 59 -6.39 -12.03 -19.70
CA ALA A 59 -6.18 -12.01 -18.26
C ALA A 59 -5.72 -10.59 -17.87
N PRO A 60 -6.21 -10.02 -16.76
CA PRO A 60 -5.74 -8.72 -16.32
C PRO A 60 -4.24 -8.79 -16.06
N GLU A 61 -3.48 -7.95 -16.75
CA GLU A 61 -2.05 -7.75 -16.49
C GLU A 61 -1.87 -7.24 -15.06
N PRO A 62 -0.92 -7.79 -14.28
CA PRO A 62 -0.69 -7.33 -12.93
C PRO A 62 -0.27 -5.86 -12.95
N VAL A 63 -1.09 -5.01 -12.31
CA VAL A 63 -0.76 -3.60 -12.13
C VAL A 63 0.39 -3.51 -11.13
N GLU A 64 1.53 -2.98 -11.57
CA GLU A 64 2.67 -2.72 -10.69
C GLU A 64 2.28 -1.65 -9.66
N LYS A 65 2.38 -2.01 -8.38
CA LYS A 65 2.02 -1.13 -7.26
C LYS A 65 3.25 -0.35 -6.81
N PRO A 66 3.09 0.93 -6.41
CA PRO A 66 4.20 1.67 -5.84
C PRO A 66 4.68 1.01 -4.53
N LEU A 67 5.99 1.06 -4.30
CA LEU A 67 6.67 0.41 -3.19
C LEU A 67 6.87 1.36 -2.01
N ILE A 68 6.34 0.99 -0.85
CA ILE A 68 6.62 1.62 0.44
C ILE A 68 7.58 0.70 1.21
N VAL A 69 8.76 1.21 1.52
CA VAL A 69 9.70 0.51 2.40
C VAL A 69 9.59 1.09 3.80
N VAL A 70 9.53 0.22 4.80
CA VAL A 70 9.37 0.59 6.21
C VAL A 70 10.51 0.02 7.03
N THR A 71 11.09 0.82 7.92
CA THR A 71 12.24 0.39 8.72
C THR A 71 11.86 -0.67 9.75
N THR A 72 10.87 -0.39 10.59
CA THR A 72 10.50 -1.22 11.75
C THR A 72 9.20 -1.99 11.53
N ASN A 73 9.07 -3.15 12.19
CA ASN A 73 7.86 -3.99 12.14
C ASN A 73 6.61 -3.28 12.70
N ILE A 74 6.76 -2.48 13.75
CA ILE A 74 5.66 -1.72 14.35
C ILE A 74 5.07 -0.76 13.32
N LEU A 75 5.93 0.00 12.61
CA LEU A 75 5.47 0.89 11.55
C LEU A 75 4.95 0.09 10.35
N GLY A 76 5.57 -1.05 10.02
CA GLY A 76 5.10 -1.94 8.95
C GLY A 76 3.65 -2.38 9.14
N ASP A 77 3.28 -2.77 10.35
CA ASP A 77 1.91 -3.16 10.70
C ASP A 77 0.91 -2.00 10.57
N VAL A 78 1.32 -0.80 10.99
CA VAL A 78 0.46 0.40 10.92
C VAL A 78 0.28 0.84 9.47
N VAL A 79 1.38 0.96 8.72
CA VAL A 79 1.39 1.39 7.32
C VAL A 79 0.61 0.38 6.47
N GLY A 80 0.87 -0.93 6.61
CA GLY A 80 0.16 -1.97 5.85
C GLY A 80 -1.35 -1.91 6.04
N LYS A 81 -1.83 -1.70 7.27
CA LYS A 81 -3.27 -1.53 7.55
C LYS A 81 -3.83 -0.22 6.98
N ALA A 82 -3.05 0.85 6.98
CA ALA A 82 -3.49 2.15 6.51
C ALA A 82 -3.64 2.22 4.98
N VAL A 83 -2.76 1.56 4.24
CA VAL A 83 -2.72 1.64 2.77
C VAL A 83 -3.45 0.50 2.07
N GLY A 84 -3.64 -0.64 2.75
CA GLY A 84 -4.29 -1.81 2.19
C GLY A 84 -3.58 -2.31 0.92
N ASP A 85 -4.35 -2.77 -0.06
CA ASP A 85 -3.81 -3.38 -1.28
C ASP A 85 -3.36 -2.38 -2.36
N LEU A 86 -3.36 -1.07 -2.07
CA LEU A 86 -3.02 -0.03 -3.04
C LEU A 86 -1.51 0.12 -3.27
N PHE A 87 -0.70 -0.32 -2.30
CA PHE A 87 0.76 -0.19 -2.29
C PHE A 87 1.38 -1.52 -1.87
N ASP A 88 2.57 -1.81 -2.36
CA ASP A 88 3.38 -2.90 -1.82
C ASP A 88 4.16 -2.38 -0.62
N VAL A 89 4.00 -3.02 0.54
CA VAL A 89 4.66 -2.62 1.79
C VAL A 89 5.71 -3.66 2.16
N GLU A 90 6.97 -3.24 2.24
CA GLU A 90 8.09 -4.10 2.64
C GLU A 90 8.73 -3.57 3.93
N THR A 91 8.73 -4.40 4.98
CA THR A 91 9.46 -4.08 6.21
C THR A 91 10.86 -4.66 6.16
N ILE A 92 11.87 -3.82 6.39
CA ILE A 92 13.28 -4.23 6.29
C ILE A 92 13.74 -4.96 7.55
N MET A 93 13.39 -4.46 8.74
CA MET A 93 13.78 -5.08 10.00
C MET A 93 12.88 -6.28 10.32
N PRO A 94 13.44 -7.48 10.54
CA PRO A 94 12.65 -8.64 10.90
C PRO A 94 12.09 -8.51 12.33
N PRO A 95 10.99 -9.22 12.65
CA PRO A 95 10.45 -9.24 14.01
C PRO A 95 11.51 -9.65 15.05
N GLY A 96 11.60 -8.89 16.13
CA GLY A 96 12.53 -9.15 17.24
C GLY A 96 13.96 -8.66 17.03
N ALA A 97 14.29 -8.04 15.90
CA ALA A 97 15.57 -7.35 15.74
C ALA A 97 15.60 -6.03 16.54
N ASP A 98 16.79 -5.69 17.02
CA ASP A 98 17.05 -4.47 17.78
C ASP A 98 17.47 -3.32 16.82
N PRO A 99 16.73 -2.20 16.82
CA PRO A 99 16.97 -1.06 15.92
C PRO A 99 18.32 -0.37 16.11
N HIS A 100 18.97 -0.50 17.27
CA HIS A 100 20.25 0.15 17.55
C HIS A 100 21.43 -0.61 16.92
N VAL A 101 21.28 -1.92 16.71
CA VAL A 101 22.36 -2.77 16.16
C VAL A 101 22.02 -3.38 14.80
N PHE A 102 20.77 -3.26 14.35
CA PHE A 102 20.33 -3.78 13.07
C PHE A 102 21.07 -3.10 11.91
N GLN A 103 21.44 -3.91 10.91
CA GLN A 103 22.12 -3.48 9.69
C GLN A 103 21.39 -4.06 8.48
N ALA A 104 21.15 -3.23 7.46
CA ALA A 104 20.55 -3.69 6.23
C ALA A 104 21.56 -4.46 5.37
N SER A 105 21.13 -5.58 4.80
CA SER A 105 21.86 -6.26 3.74
C SER A 105 21.91 -5.41 2.47
N ALA A 106 22.86 -5.70 1.56
CA ALA A 106 22.96 -5.00 0.28
C ALA A 106 21.64 -5.04 -0.53
N LYS A 107 20.89 -6.15 -0.45
CA LYS A 107 19.58 -6.27 -1.08
C LYS A 107 18.56 -5.33 -0.46
N GLN A 108 18.52 -5.23 0.87
CA GLN A 108 17.61 -4.33 1.57
C GLN A 108 17.95 -2.86 1.30
N VAL A 109 19.24 -2.52 1.25
CA VAL A 109 19.70 -1.18 0.83
C VAL A 109 19.21 -0.86 -0.58
N ASP A 110 19.37 -1.77 -1.54
CA ASP A 110 18.84 -1.58 -2.91
C ASP A 110 17.32 -1.34 -2.94
N ARG A 111 16.56 -2.04 -2.08
CA ARG A 111 15.11 -1.81 -1.96
C ARG A 111 14.79 -0.44 -1.37
N MET A 112 15.52 0.00 -0.35
CA MET A 112 15.34 1.34 0.24
C MET A 112 15.63 2.45 -0.77
N MET A 113 16.69 2.30 -1.59
CA MET A 113 17.09 3.28 -2.62
C MET A 113 16.10 3.37 -3.79
N LYS A 114 15.31 2.32 -4.02
CA LYS A 114 14.30 2.24 -5.09
C LYS A 114 12.87 2.48 -4.62
N ALA A 115 12.66 2.74 -3.33
CA ALA A 115 11.33 2.92 -2.78
C ALA A 115 10.68 4.20 -3.32
N ASP A 116 9.36 4.17 -3.53
CA ASP A 116 8.58 5.38 -3.80
C ASP A 116 8.39 6.22 -2.53
N LEU A 117 8.44 5.56 -1.37
CA LEU A 117 8.38 6.13 -0.04
C LEU A 117 9.15 5.26 0.95
N LEU A 118 10.00 5.90 1.75
CA LEU A 118 10.63 5.30 2.92
C LEU A 118 9.97 5.84 4.18
N VAL A 119 9.43 4.95 5.00
CA VAL A 119 8.83 5.28 6.30
C VAL A 119 9.79 4.86 7.41
N VAL A 120 10.23 5.82 8.19
CA VAL A 120 11.19 5.64 9.29
C VAL A 120 10.58 6.13 10.60
N ASN A 121 11.08 5.68 11.74
CA ASN A 121 10.67 6.18 13.04
C ASN A 121 11.18 7.62 13.22
N GLY A 122 12.44 7.86 12.91
CA GLY A 122 13.09 9.16 13.05
C GLY A 122 13.77 9.30 14.42
N ALA A 123 14.22 10.51 14.74
CA ALA A 123 14.93 10.83 16.00
C ALA A 123 16.09 9.88 16.32
N ASN A 124 16.86 9.49 15.29
CA ASN A 124 18.01 8.60 15.39
C ASN A 124 17.72 7.18 15.91
N PHE A 125 16.46 6.74 15.89
CA PHE A 125 16.08 5.41 16.39
C PHE A 125 16.74 4.27 15.60
N GLU A 126 16.83 4.40 14.27
CA GLU A 126 17.47 3.41 13.39
C GLU A 126 18.95 3.71 13.14
N GLU A 127 19.77 3.72 14.20
CA GLU A 127 21.18 4.14 14.17
C GLU A 127 21.99 3.46 13.05
N GLY A 128 21.82 2.15 12.89
CA GLY A 128 22.51 1.37 11.87
C GLY A 128 22.05 1.64 10.43
N LEU A 129 20.94 2.35 10.23
CA LEU A 129 20.38 2.67 8.91
C LEU A 129 20.50 4.14 8.55
N LEU A 130 20.99 5.02 9.43
CA LEU A 130 20.98 6.47 9.21
C LEU A 130 21.66 6.89 7.91
N ASP A 131 22.81 6.30 7.60
CA ASP A 131 23.54 6.63 6.36
C ASP A 131 22.80 6.14 5.12
N VAL A 132 22.12 4.99 5.20
CA VAL A 132 21.31 4.45 4.12
C VAL A 132 20.08 5.33 3.88
N ILE A 133 19.40 5.76 4.96
CA ILE A 133 18.22 6.64 4.91
C ILE A 133 18.61 7.99 4.28
N LYS A 134 19.70 8.61 4.75
CA LYS A 134 20.20 9.87 4.20
C LYS A 134 20.63 9.74 2.74
N GLY A 135 21.26 8.63 2.37
CA GLY A 135 21.62 8.33 0.99
C GLY A 135 20.40 8.24 0.10
N ALA A 136 19.37 7.49 0.53
CA ALA A 136 18.12 7.36 -0.21
C ALA A 136 17.41 8.70 -0.39
N GLU A 137 17.33 9.52 0.67
CA GLU A 137 16.76 10.86 0.60
C GLU A 137 17.53 11.76 -0.39
N SER A 138 18.85 11.70 -0.35
CA SER A 138 19.73 12.46 -1.26
C SER A 138 19.56 12.03 -2.72
N ASP A 139 19.25 10.76 -2.96
CA ASP A 139 18.96 10.18 -4.28
C ASP A 139 17.51 10.43 -4.73
N GLY A 140 16.70 11.12 -3.92
CA GLY A 140 15.36 11.58 -4.26
C GLY A 140 14.21 10.69 -3.78
N VAL A 141 14.51 9.66 -2.99
CA VAL A 141 13.47 8.87 -2.30
C VAL A 141 12.75 9.76 -1.29
N LYS A 142 11.42 9.73 -1.28
CA LYS A 142 10.63 10.45 -0.28
C LYS A 142 10.81 9.77 1.07
N VAL A 143 11.22 10.52 2.09
CA VAL A 143 11.31 10.01 3.46
C VAL A 143 10.21 10.63 4.31
N PHE A 144 9.54 9.79 5.10
CA PHE A 144 8.60 10.20 6.12
C PHE A 144 9.08 9.71 7.47
N GLU A 145 9.38 10.63 8.38
CA GLU A 145 9.70 10.31 9.77
C GLU A 145 8.41 10.31 10.60
N ALA A 146 8.16 9.21 11.32
CA ALA A 146 6.99 9.10 12.18
C ALA A 146 7.01 10.12 13.31
N ILE A 147 8.20 10.47 13.82
CA ILE A 147 8.37 11.44 14.89
C ILE A 147 7.83 12.82 14.54
N ASP A 148 7.87 13.23 13.26
CA ASP A 148 7.32 14.51 12.79
C ASP A 148 5.80 14.62 12.96
N SER A 149 5.13 13.49 13.22
CA SER A 149 3.68 13.41 13.36
C SER A 149 3.20 13.34 14.81
N VAL A 150 4.12 13.34 15.78
CA VAL A 150 3.81 13.27 17.21
C VAL A 150 4.48 14.40 17.98
N ASP A 151 4.03 14.65 19.21
CA ASP A 151 4.65 15.60 20.13
C ASP A 151 5.47 14.78 21.14
N PRO A 152 6.81 14.79 21.06
CA PRO A 152 7.66 14.05 22.00
C PRO A 152 7.50 14.59 23.43
N LEU A 153 7.53 13.68 24.40
CA LEU A 153 7.61 14.09 25.80
C LEU A 153 9.03 14.56 26.12
N GLU A 154 9.17 15.58 26.95
CA GLU A 154 10.47 16.01 27.47
C GLU A 154 10.94 15.04 28.56
N ASP A 155 12.16 14.53 28.44
CA ASP A 155 12.82 13.77 29.50
C ASP A 155 13.05 14.70 30.70
N ASN A 156 12.29 14.47 31.76
CA ASN A 156 12.41 15.21 33.02
C ASN A 156 13.34 14.49 34.00
N ASP A 157 14.48 13.99 33.51
CA ASP A 157 15.53 13.38 34.31
C ASP A 157 16.25 14.48 35.10
N LYS A 158 15.66 14.87 36.22
CA LYS A 158 16.39 15.53 37.29
C LYS A 158 17.41 14.54 37.81
N GLU A 159 18.68 14.90 37.69
CA GLU A 159 19.82 14.16 38.23
C GLU A 159 19.63 13.85 39.73
N GLU A 160 19.11 12.67 40.04
CA GLU A 160 19.28 12.04 41.33
C GLU A 160 20.65 11.35 41.29
N GLY A 161 21.67 12.05 41.80
CA GLY A 161 23.02 11.53 41.88
C GLY A 161 23.06 10.19 42.60
N HIS A 162 23.39 9.13 41.87
CA HIS A 162 23.82 7.86 42.46
C HIS A 162 25.29 8.01 42.88
N ASP A 163 25.50 8.23 44.18
CA ASP A 163 26.80 8.06 44.87
C ASP A 163 27.19 6.57 44.99
#